data_AF-A0A3C1FGV3-F1
#
_entry.id   AF-A0A3C1FGV3-F1
#
_cell.length_a   1.000
_cell.length_b   1.000
_cell.length_c   1.000
_cell.angle_alpha   90.00
_cell.angle_beta   90.00
_cell.angle_gamma   90.00
#
_symmetry.space_group_name_H-M   'P 1'
#
loop_
_entity.id
_entity.type
_entity.pdbx_description
1 polymer ?
#
loop_
_entity_poly.entity_id
_entity_poly.type
_entity_poly.pdbx_seq_one_letter_code
_entity_poly.pdbx_strand_id
1 'polypeptide(L)'
;MTSALEQLFYSGPGQAVAGKLGLPEPEKLRRGRVMPDGPVVMTSLGGSSLAAEVLDALGVTAAAALVDDGEEPPRYPDRIGALIVDARGVREIPQLESLRAVLRPAVKSLAASGRIIVLADAEVSGVEANAVRQGLDGINRTIGKELRRGATTNLVYCAPDVVATDVVSTFSFLLEGRSAFVDGQSWTVRASTSSAN
;
A
#
# COMPACT_ATOMS: atom_id res chain seq x y z
N MET A 1 14.44 -26.01 -4.67
CA MET A 1 15.87 -26.37 -4.79
C MET A 1 16.64 -25.07 -4.89
N THR A 2 17.33 -24.69 -3.82
CA THR A 2 18.11 -23.46 -3.70
C THR A 2 19.30 -23.54 -4.67
N SER A 3 19.41 -22.59 -5.59
CA SER A 3 20.45 -22.59 -6.63
C SER A 3 21.86 -22.52 -6.00
N ALA A 4 22.89 -23.07 -6.66
CA ALA A 4 24.27 -22.93 -6.23
C ALA A 4 24.69 -21.45 -6.04
N LEU A 5 24.12 -20.55 -6.84
CA LEU A 5 24.30 -19.09 -6.69
C LEU A 5 23.69 -18.55 -5.39
N GLU A 6 22.53 -19.06 -5.00
CA GLU A 6 21.82 -18.65 -3.80
C GLU A 6 22.54 -19.16 -2.54
N GLN A 7 23.04 -20.40 -2.56
CA GLN A 7 23.89 -20.94 -1.49
C GLN A 7 25.20 -20.16 -1.35
N LEU A 8 25.81 -19.76 -2.47
CA LEU A 8 27.02 -18.95 -2.47
C LEU A 8 26.77 -17.55 -1.92
N PHE A 9 25.65 -16.91 -2.29
CA PHE A 9 25.25 -15.59 -1.78
C PHE A 9 24.99 -15.59 -0.27
N TYR A 10 24.24 -16.57 0.26
CA TYR A 10 23.95 -16.65 1.70
C TYR A 10 25.10 -17.23 2.55
N SER A 11 26.25 -17.55 1.96
CA SER A 11 27.45 -17.92 2.72
C SER A 11 28.09 -16.69 3.37
N GLY A 12 28.83 -16.87 4.47
CA GLY A 12 29.57 -15.79 5.13
C GLY A 12 30.49 -14.99 4.19
N PRO A 13 31.32 -15.63 3.34
CA PRO A 13 32.12 -14.93 2.33
C PRO A 13 31.28 -14.23 1.25
N GLY A 14 30.16 -14.83 0.84
CA GLY A 14 29.24 -14.25 -0.15
C GLY A 14 28.59 -12.96 0.34
N GLN A 15 28.07 -12.97 1.56
CA GLN A 15 27.52 -11.77 2.22
C GLN A 15 28.58 -10.69 2.44
N ALA A 16 29.82 -11.08 2.78
CA ALA A 16 30.92 -10.12 2.94
C ALA A 16 31.29 -9.43 1.62
N VAL A 17 31.24 -10.14 0.48
CA VAL A 17 31.46 -9.56 -0.86
C VAL A 17 30.25 -8.74 -1.29
N ALA A 18 29.03 -9.22 -1.09
CA ALA A 18 27.80 -8.50 -1.38
C ALA A 18 27.74 -7.15 -0.63
N GLY A 19 28.08 -7.15 0.66
CA GLY A 19 28.19 -5.95 1.48
C GLY A 19 29.25 -4.96 0.97
N LYS A 20 30.41 -5.46 0.49
CA LYS A 20 31.44 -4.61 -0.14
C LYS A 20 31.04 -4.06 -1.51
N LEU A 21 30.20 -4.78 -2.24
CA LEU A 21 29.64 -4.36 -3.54
C LEU A 21 28.39 -3.49 -3.39
N GLY A 22 27.94 -3.24 -2.17
CA GLY A 22 26.73 -2.45 -1.90
C GLY A 22 25.43 -3.15 -2.31
N LEU A 23 25.45 -4.46 -2.49
CA LEU A 23 24.24 -5.23 -2.81
C LEU A 23 23.44 -5.40 -1.51
N PRO A 24 22.22 -4.84 -1.41
CA PRO A 24 21.41 -4.98 -0.21
C PRO A 24 21.00 -6.44 -0.03
N GLU A 25 21.03 -6.92 1.21
CA GLU A 25 20.50 -8.25 1.55
C GLU A 25 19.00 -8.29 1.21
N PRO A 26 18.54 -9.29 0.43
CA PRO A 26 17.13 -9.42 0.09
C PRO A 26 16.33 -9.82 1.33
N GLU A 27 15.21 -9.13 1.55
CA GLU A 27 14.33 -9.43 2.68
C GLU A 27 13.65 -10.80 2.52
N LYS A 28 13.52 -11.55 3.62
CA LYS A 28 12.66 -12.73 3.67
C LYS A 28 11.18 -12.30 3.70
N LEU A 29 10.54 -12.36 2.53
CA LEU A 29 9.16 -11.92 2.37
C LEU A 29 8.16 -12.78 3.17
N ARG A 30 7.22 -12.14 3.87
CA ARG A 30 6.04 -12.81 4.46
C ARG A 30 5.15 -13.34 3.35
N ARG A 31 4.85 -14.65 3.36
CA ARG A 31 4.08 -15.36 2.31
C ARG A 31 2.87 -16.11 2.87
N GLY A 32 1.87 -16.35 2.02
CA GLY A 32 0.66 -17.10 2.39
C GLY A 32 -0.45 -16.21 2.97
N ARG A 33 -1.50 -16.83 3.50
CA ARG A 33 -2.65 -16.13 4.13
C ARG A 33 -2.30 -15.67 5.53
N VAL A 34 -1.37 -14.74 5.62
CA VAL A 34 -0.83 -14.20 6.88
C VAL A 34 -0.94 -12.68 6.85
N MET A 35 -1.62 -12.11 7.84
CA MET A 35 -1.82 -10.67 8.00
C MET A 35 -0.50 -9.95 8.34
N PRO A 36 -0.45 -8.60 8.22
CA PRO A 36 0.71 -7.82 8.62
C PRO A 36 1.10 -7.95 10.09
N ASP A 37 2.42 -8.00 10.32
CA ASP A 37 3.02 -7.95 11.66
C ASP A 37 3.05 -6.48 12.12
N GLY A 38 1.97 -6.02 12.76
CA GLY A 38 1.84 -4.66 13.28
C GLY A 38 0.47 -4.04 13.01
N PRO A 39 0.17 -2.88 13.63
CA PRO A 39 -1.11 -2.22 13.48
C PRO A 39 -1.36 -1.81 12.03
N VAL A 40 -2.61 -1.92 11.61
CA VAL A 40 -3.12 -1.28 10.39
C VAL A 40 -3.51 0.14 10.77
N VAL A 41 -3.05 1.12 10.00
CA VAL A 41 -3.42 2.51 10.18
C VAL A 41 -4.10 3.01 8.91
N MET A 42 -5.05 3.94 9.06
CA MET A 42 -5.83 4.41 7.95
C MET A 42 -6.16 5.90 8.00
N THR A 43 -6.42 6.48 6.84
CA THR A 43 -6.96 7.82 6.68
C THR A 43 -7.87 7.90 5.46
N SER A 44 -8.79 8.86 5.47
CA SER A 44 -9.61 9.24 4.32
C SER A 44 -9.32 10.69 3.97
N LEU A 45 -8.90 10.94 2.73
CA LEU A 45 -8.47 12.26 2.26
C LEU A 45 -9.62 13.06 1.64
N GLY A 46 -10.59 12.38 1.02
CA GLY A 46 -11.73 13.02 0.34
C GLY A 46 -13.09 12.69 0.97
N GLY A 47 -13.11 12.18 2.21
CA GLY A 47 -14.34 11.94 2.98
C GLY A 47 -15.07 10.64 2.66
N SER A 48 -14.51 9.78 1.80
CA SER A 48 -15.03 8.42 1.56
C SER A 48 -14.86 7.54 2.80
N SER A 49 -15.88 6.71 3.08
CA SER A 49 -15.85 5.67 4.11
C SER A 49 -15.51 4.27 3.58
N LEU A 50 -15.38 4.11 2.26
CA LEU A 50 -15.27 2.79 1.63
C LEU A 50 -14.12 1.97 2.22
N ALA A 51 -12.93 2.54 2.39
CA ALA A 51 -11.80 1.81 2.97
C ALA A 51 -12.09 1.33 4.40
N ALA A 52 -12.82 2.11 5.20
CA ALA A 52 -13.19 1.75 6.57
C ALA A 52 -14.17 0.58 6.57
N GLU A 53 -15.19 0.65 5.71
CA GLU A 53 -16.20 -0.41 5.55
C GLU A 53 -15.58 -1.73 5.07
N VAL A 54 -14.59 -1.66 4.18
CA VAL A 54 -13.85 -2.85 3.71
C VAL A 54 -13.02 -3.48 4.84
N LEU A 55 -12.35 -2.66 5.66
CA LEU A 55 -11.58 -3.16 6.79
C LEU A 55 -12.49 -3.76 7.88
N ASP A 56 -13.64 -3.14 8.15
CA ASP A 56 -14.67 -3.67 9.05
C ASP A 56 -15.20 -5.02 8.57
N ALA A 57 -15.55 -5.13 7.28
CA ALA A 57 -15.98 -6.39 6.66
C ALA A 57 -14.91 -7.50 6.71
N LEU A 58 -13.63 -7.13 6.82
CA LEU A 58 -12.51 -8.06 7.01
C LEU A 58 -12.21 -8.37 8.49
N GLY A 59 -12.89 -7.71 9.44
CA GLY A 59 -12.60 -7.81 10.87
C GLY A 59 -11.24 -7.20 11.25
N VAL A 60 -10.76 -6.23 10.48
CA VAL A 60 -9.46 -5.57 10.69
C VAL A 60 -9.68 -4.21 11.35
N THR A 61 -9.32 -4.09 12.62
CA THR A 61 -9.31 -2.81 13.32
C THR A 61 -8.14 -1.96 12.81
N ALA A 62 -8.44 -0.73 12.38
CA ALA A 62 -7.42 0.24 12.00
C ALA A 62 -7.41 1.44 12.94
N ALA A 63 -6.21 1.90 13.30
CA ALA A 63 -6.01 3.15 14.00
C ALA A 63 -5.91 4.32 13.01
N ALA A 64 -6.02 5.56 13.50
CA ALA A 64 -5.80 6.74 12.66
C ALA A 64 -4.34 6.80 12.18
N ALA A 65 -4.13 7.07 10.89
CA ALA A 65 -2.80 7.35 10.36
C ALA A 65 -2.33 8.74 10.83
N LEU A 66 -1.02 8.86 11.08
CA LEU A 66 -0.38 10.13 11.35
C LEU A 66 -0.33 10.98 10.07
N VAL A 67 -0.57 12.27 10.23
CA VAL A 67 -0.51 13.27 9.16
C VAL A 67 0.62 14.23 9.49
N ASP A 68 1.50 14.47 8.52
CA ASP A 68 2.61 15.41 8.63
C ASP A 68 2.16 16.83 8.21
N ASP A 69 2.08 17.71 9.20
CA ASP A 69 1.71 19.13 9.07
C ASP A 69 2.88 20.10 9.39
N GLY A 70 4.10 19.58 9.54
CA GLY A 70 5.23 20.34 10.07
C GLY A 70 6.56 20.19 9.30
N GLU A 71 7.61 20.76 9.89
CA GLU A 71 8.98 20.67 9.37
C GLU A 71 9.56 19.26 9.56
N GLU A 72 9.32 18.67 10.75
CA GLU A 72 9.66 17.29 11.06
C GLU A 72 8.41 16.39 11.03
N PRO A 73 8.44 15.26 10.29
CA PRO A 73 7.29 14.37 10.22
C PRO A 73 7.09 13.65 11.58
N PRO A 74 5.83 13.47 12.03
CA PRO A 74 5.54 12.72 13.24
C PRO A 74 5.97 11.26 13.08
N ARG A 75 6.15 10.57 14.20
CA ARG A 75 6.63 9.18 14.22
C ARG A 75 5.62 8.26 14.87
N TYR A 76 5.35 7.11 14.24
CA TYR A 76 4.56 6.07 14.86
C TYR A 76 5.31 5.50 16.09
N PRO A 77 4.60 5.18 17.19
CA PRO A 77 5.22 4.62 18.39
C PRO A 77 5.86 3.25 18.10
N ASP A 78 5.20 2.46 17.25
CA ASP A 78 5.64 1.14 16.80
C ASP A 78 5.73 1.06 15.28
N ARG A 79 6.32 -0.03 14.78
CA ARG A 79 6.33 -0.34 13.34
C ARG A 79 4.92 -0.70 12.88
N ILE A 80 4.39 -0.01 11.87
CA ILE A 80 3.05 -0.28 11.32
C ILE A 80 3.10 -1.43 10.32
N GLY A 81 2.09 -2.29 10.35
CA GLY A 81 1.95 -3.42 9.42
C GLY A 81 1.40 -2.98 8.07
N ALA A 82 0.45 -2.04 8.07
CA ALA A 82 -0.10 -1.47 6.85
C ALA A 82 -0.57 -0.02 7.01
N LEU A 83 -0.49 0.76 5.93
CA LEU A 83 -1.15 2.04 5.76
C LEU A 83 -2.23 1.90 4.68
N ILE A 84 -3.46 2.30 5.01
CA ILE A 84 -4.58 2.38 4.08
C ILE A 84 -4.94 3.84 3.86
N VAL A 85 -4.96 4.29 2.60
CA VAL A 85 -5.33 5.66 2.24
C VAL A 85 -6.54 5.63 1.33
N ASP A 86 -7.68 6.13 1.81
CA ASP A 86 -8.83 6.37 0.95
C ASP A 86 -8.70 7.74 0.30
N ALA A 87 -8.19 7.78 -0.93
CA ALA A 87 -8.07 8.99 -1.74
C ALA A 87 -9.26 9.16 -2.71
N ARG A 88 -10.36 8.41 -2.54
CA ARG A 88 -11.61 8.74 -3.22
C ARG A 88 -12.08 10.14 -2.78
N GLY A 89 -12.63 10.90 -3.72
CA GLY A 89 -12.98 12.30 -3.53
C GLY A 89 -11.84 13.31 -3.74
N VAL A 90 -10.59 12.88 -3.90
CA VAL A 90 -9.48 13.78 -4.25
C VAL A 90 -9.59 14.17 -5.74
N ARG A 91 -9.63 15.47 -6.05
CA ARG A 91 -9.92 16.02 -7.39
C ARG A 91 -8.98 17.13 -7.83
N GLU A 92 -8.37 17.83 -6.89
CA GLU A 92 -7.57 19.04 -7.16
C GLU A 92 -6.08 18.77 -6.89
N ILE A 93 -5.21 19.36 -7.70
CA ILE A 93 -3.76 19.12 -7.61
C ILE A 93 -3.20 19.42 -6.20
N PRO A 94 -3.57 20.52 -5.52
CA PRO A 94 -3.08 20.79 -4.17
C PRO A 94 -3.42 19.69 -3.14
N GLN A 95 -4.49 18.91 -3.34
CA GLN A 95 -4.89 17.86 -2.42
C GLN A 95 -3.94 16.64 -2.46
N LEU A 96 -3.09 16.51 -3.49
CA LEU A 96 -2.04 15.48 -3.51
C LEU A 96 -1.02 15.66 -2.37
N GLU A 97 -0.91 16.86 -1.81
CA GLU A 97 -0.09 17.11 -0.63
C GLU A 97 -0.60 16.36 0.60
N SER A 98 -1.90 16.13 0.72
CA SER A 98 -2.46 15.32 1.81
C SER A 98 -2.01 13.85 1.73
N LEU A 99 -1.84 13.32 0.51
CA LEU A 99 -1.26 11.99 0.32
C LEU A 99 0.23 11.99 0.72
N ARG A 100 1.00 13.00 0.32
CA ARG A 100 2.40 13.15 0.75
C ARG A 100 2.50 13.20 2.29
N ALA A 101 1.64 13.97 2.93
CA ALA A 101 1.62 14.17 4.38
C ALA A 101 1.41 12.86 5.17
N VAL A 102 0.64 11.91 4.64
CA VAL A 102 0.42 10.61 5.32
C VAL A 102 1.50 9.58 4.96
N LEU A 103 2.07 9.66 3.76
CA LEU A 103 3.13 8.76 3.31
C LEU A 103 4.46 9.04 4.03
N ARG A 104 4.83 10.31 4.23
CA ARG A 104 6.10 10.72 4.88
C ARG A 104 6.37 10.00 6.22
N PRO A 105 5.46 10.01 7.21
CA PRO A 105 5.67 9.33 8.48
C PRO A 105 5.59 7.79 8.35
N ALA A 106 4.75 7.29 7.43
CA ALA A 106 4.49 5.86 7.26
C ALA A 106 5.65 5.10 6.61
N VAL A 107 6.23 5.62 5.52
CA VAL A 107 7.30 4.94 4.76
C VAL A 107 8.48 4.56 5.66
N LYS A 108 8.89 5.46 6.56
CA LYS A 108 9.97 5.20 7.52
C LYS A 108 9.58 4.27 8.66
N SER A 109 8.29 4.06 8.90
CA SER A 109 7.73 3.34 10.05
C SER A 109 7.16 1.97 9.69
N LEU A 110 7.10 1.59 8.41
CA LEU A 110 6.62 0.27 7.99
C LEU A 110 7.48 -0.86 8.59
N ALA A 111 6.79 -1.92 9.00
CA ALA A 111 7.38 -3.21 9.34
C ALA A 111 7.98 -3.88 8.10
N ALA A 112 8.79 -4.94 8.31
CA ALA A 112 9.20 -5.79 7.19
C ALA A 112 7.96 -6.42 6.54
N SER A 113 7.96 -6.53 5.21
CA SER A 113 6.78 -6.94 4.46
C SER A 113 5.54 -6.09 4.78
N GLY A 114 5.71 -4.78 5.03
CA GLY A 114 4.60 -3.86 5.23
C GLY A 114 3.75 -3.66 3.96
N ARG A 115 2.57 -3.05 4.10
CA ARG A 115 1.66 -2.78 2.98
C ARG A 115 1.22 -1.32 2.95
N ILE A 116 1.20 -0.71 1.77
CA ILE A 116 0.47 0.53 1.50
C ILE A 116 -0.62 0.20 0.48
N ILE A 117 -1.87 0.55 0.79
CA ILE A 117 -2.98 0.37 -0.14
C ILE A 117 -3.69 1.71 -0.27
N VAL A 118 -3.75 2.22 -1.49
CA VAL A 118 -4.44 3.48 -1.81
C VAL A 118 -5.71 3.16 -2.58
N LEU A 119 -6.86 3.72 -2.19
CA LEU A 119 -8.06 3.71 -3.01
C LEU A 119 -8.20 5.04 -3.74
N ALA A 120 -8.73 5.01 -4.96
CA ALA A 120 -9.07 6.20 -5.73
C ALA A 120 -10.30 5.94 -6.59
N ASP A 121 -10.96 7.00 -7.05
CA ASP A 121 -12.05 6.85 -8.00
C ASP A 121 -11.51 6.44 -9.38
N ALA A 122 -12.12 5.43 -9.99
CA ALA A 122 -11.76 4.96 -11.33
C ALA A 122 -12.17 5.96 -12.42
N GLU A 123 -13.27 6.67 -12.19
CA GLU A 123 -13.89 7.60 -13.13
C GLU A 123 -14.04 8.96 -12.47
N VAL A 124 -13.52 9.99 -13.12
CA VAL A 124 -13.56 11.38 -12.66
C VAL A 124 -13.80 12.32 -13.83
N SER A 125 -14.54 13.40 -13.59
CA SER A 125 -14.85 14.41 -14.59
C SER A 125 -13.92 15.62 -14.48
N GLY A 126 -13.47 16.13 -15.62
CA GLY A 126 -12.63 17.33 -15.70
C GLY A 126 -11.13 17.02 -15.83
N VAL A 127 -10.41 17.95 -16.45
CA VAL A 127 -8.98 17.77 -16.79
C VAL A 127 -8.12 17.66 -15.53
N GLU A 128 -8.35 18.52 -14.54
CA GLU A 128 -7.57 18.51 -13.29
C GLU A 128 -7.77 17.22 -12.50
N ALA A 129 -9.02 16.79 -12.32
CA ALA A 129 -9.32 15.54 -11.63
C ALA A 129 -8.68 14.32 -12.33
N ASN A 130 -8.65 14.31 -13.67
CA ASN A 130 -7.95 13.25 -14.42
C ASN A 130 -6.43 13.32 -14.23
N ALA A 131 -5.84 14.51 -14.17
CA ALA A 131 -4.42 14.69 -13.86
C ALA A 131 -4.09 14.20 -12.45
N VAL A 132 -4.93 14.51 -11.45
CA VAL A 132 -4.81 14.01 -10.08
C VAL A 132 -4.92 12.50 -10.03
N ARG A 133 -5.94 11.91 -10.67
CA ARG A 133 -6.12 10.46 -10.77
C ARG A 133 -4.87 9.78 -11.33
N GLN A 134 -4.32 10.32 -12.42
CA GLN A 134 -3.07 9.81 -13.01
C GLN A 134 -1.85 10.03 -12.09
N GLY A 135 -1.81 11.16 -11.37
CA GLY A 135 -0.79 11.47 -10.37
C GLY A 135 -0.73 10.45 -9.23
N LEU A 136 -1.89 9.95 -8.78
CA LEU A 136 -1.96 8.88 -7.77
C LEU A 136 -1.26 7.59 -8.24
N ASP A 137 -1.41 7.19 -9.51
CA ASP A 137 -0.68 6.03 -10.07
C ASP A 137 0.84 6.29 -10.12
N GLY A 138 1.23 7.50 -10.52
CA GLY A 138 2.63 7.94 -10.54
C GLY A 138 3.27 7.89 -9.15
N ILE A 139 2.58 8.42 -8.14
CA ILE A 139 3.03 8.38 -6.74
C ILE A 139 3.11 6.93 -6.26
N ASN A 140 2.09 6.10 -6.48
CA ASN A 140 2.12 4.68 -6.12
C ASN A 140 3.34 3.95 -6.70
N ARG A 141 3.62 4.12 -7.98
CA ARG A 141 4.79 3.48 -8.64
C ARG A 141 6.12 3.99 -8.11
N THR A 142 6.20 5.27 -7.76
CA THR A 142 7.42 5.86 -7.17
C THR A 142 7.65 5.33 -5.77
N ILE A 143 6.61 5.32 -4.93
CA ILE A 143 6.68 4.78 -3.57
C ILE A 143 7.12 3.32 -3.60
N GLY A 144 6.61 2.48 -4.51
CA GLY A 144 7.05 1.08 -4.62
C GLY A 144 8.56 0.92 -4.82
N LYS A 145 9.19 1.84 -5.55
CA LYS A 145 10.66 1.85 -5.76
C LYS A 145 11.43 2.38 -4.55
N GLU A 146 10.80 3.16 -3.69
CA GLU A 146 11.40 3.76 -2.49
C GLU A 146 11.22 2.88 -1.25
N LEU A 147 10.18 2.04 -1.22
CA LEU A 147 9.97 1.07 -0.16
C LEU A 147 11.16 0.11 -0.03
N ARG A 148 11.38 -0.35 1.21
CA ARG A 148 12.47 -1.25 1.59
C ARG A 148 11.90 -2.42 2.39
N ARG A 149 12.75 -3.39 2.72
CA ARG A 149 12.40 -4.52 3.60
C ARG A 149 11.17 -5.30 3.10
N GLY A 150 11.06 -5.48 1.78
CA GLY A 150 9.97 -6.23 1.15
C GLY A 150 8.57 -5.64 1.31
N ALA A 151 8.45 -4.37 1.74
CA ALA A 151 7.17 -3.69 1.76
C ALA A 151 6.68 -3.40 0.34
N THR A 152 5.35 -3.35 0.16
CA THR A 152 4.73 -3.12 -1.15
C THR A 152 3.68 -2.02 -1.06
N THR A 153 3.45 -1.33 -2.18
CA THR A 153 2.35 -0.38 -2.36
C THR A 153 1.51 -0.75 -3.56
N ASN A 154 0.18 -0.63 -3.47
CA ASN A 154 -0.72 -0.85 -4.59
C ASN A 154 -1.89 0.14 -4.58
N LEU A 155 -2.37 0.48 -5.78
CA LEU A 155 -3.48 1.39 -6.00
C LEU A 155 -4.72 0.62 -6.48
N VAL A 156 -5.86 0.87 -5.85
CA VAL A 156 -7.15 0.27 -6.19
C VAL A 156 -8.10 1.37 -6.65
N TYR A 157 -8.32 1.44 -7.96
CA TYR A 157 -9.38 2.25 -8.55
C TYR A 157 -10.73 1.60 -8.32
N CYS A 158 -11.69 2.35 -7.79
CA CYS A 158 -13.05 1.91 -7.53
C CYS A 158 -14.01 2.61 -8.49
N ALA A 159 -14.79 1.84 -9.25
CA ALA A 159 -15.87 2.40 -10.07
C ALA A 159 -16.95 3.07 -9.20
N PRO A 160 -17.78 3.98 -9.76
CA PRO A 160 -18.72 4.80 -8.99
C PRO A 160 -19.68 4.03 -8.07
N ASP A 161 -20.08 2.82 -8.47
CA ASP A 161 -21.07 1.98 -7.81
C ASP A 161 -20.47 0.88 -6.91
N VAL A 162 -19.14 0.86 -6.75
CA VAL A 162 -18.44 -0.11 -5.91
C VAL A 162 -18.81 0.08 -4.44
N VAL A 163 -19.21 -1.02 -3.81
CA VAL A 163 -19.43 -1.12 -2.36
C VAL A 163 -18.34 -1.98 -1.70
N ALA A 164 -18.29 -1.99 -0.37
CA ALA A 164 -17.25 -2.68 0.38
C ALA A 164 -17.07 -4.15 -0.02
N THR A 165 -18.18 -4.89 -0.21
CA THR A 165 -18.15 -6.32 -0.56
C THR A 165 -17.45 -6.61 -1.89
N ASP A 166 -17.45 -5.68 -2.85
CA ASP A 166 -16.75 -5.85 -4.12
C ASP A 166 -15.22 -5.73 -3.96
N VAL A 167 -14.77 -4.96 -2.95
CA VAL A 167 -13.35 -4.65 -2.71
C VAL A 167 -12.71 -5.60 -1.69
N VAL A 168 -13.50 -6.20 -0.79
CA VAL A 168 -13.04 -7.09 0.31
C VAL A 168 -12.02 -8.13 -0.14
N SER A 169 -12.26 -8.80 -1.27
CA SER A 169 -11.34 -9.84 -1.77
C SER A 169 -9.97 -9.27 -2.18
N THR A 170 -9.98 -8.08 -2.79
CA THR A 170 -8.77 -7.35 -3.21
C THR A 170 -7.99 -6.90 -1.98
N PHE A 171 -8.66 -6.32 -0.98
CA PHE A 171 -8.03 -5.90 0.26
C PHE A 171 -7.44 -7.06 1.06
N SER A 172 -8.18 -8.16 1.22
CA SER A 172 -7.66 -9.38 1.85
C SER A 172 -6.40 -9.88 1.14
N PHE A 173 -6.41 -9.94 -0.20
CA PHE A 173 -5.22 -10.36 -0.94
C PHE A 173 -4.03 -9.42 -0.73
N LEU A 174 -4.24 -8.10 -0.83
CA LEU A 174 -3.18 -7.10 -0.73
C LEU A 174 -2.61 -6.97 0.67
N LEU A 175 -3.43 -7.10 1.73
CA LEU A 175 -2.98 -7.06 3.13
C LEU A 175 -2.12 -8.28 3.49
N GLU A 176 -2.46 -9.45 2.96
CA GLU A 176 -1.82 -10.70 3.35
C GLU A 176 -0.43 -10.92 2.72
N GLY A 177 0.29 -11.94 3.18
CA GLY A 177 1.49 -12.45 2.52
C GLY A 177 1.26 -13.00 1.10
N ARG A 178 0.00 -13.16 0.65
CA ARG A 178 -0.30 -13.60 -0.72
C ARG A 178 0.17 -12.60 -1.78
N SER A 179 0.17 -11.30 -1.45
CA SER A 179 0.63 -10.21 -2.31
C SER A 179 2.13 -9.90 -2.20
N ALA A 180 2.94 -10.80 -1.63
CA ALA A 180 4.36 -10.55 -1.32
C ALA A 180 5.21 -10.05 -2.49
N PHE A 181 4.80 -10.31 -3.74
CA PHE A 181 5.51 -9.92 -4.94
C PHE A 181 4.66 -9.05 -5.88
N VAL A 182 3.59 -8.43 -5.34
CA VAL A 182 2.72 -7.49 -6.05
C VAL A 182 3.00 -6.10 -5.51
N ASP A 183 3.71 -5.29 -6.29
CA ASP A 183 4.18 -3.97 -5.89
C ASP A 183 4.09 -2.96 -7.03
N GLY A 184 3.74 -1.72 -6.70
CA GLY A 184 3.54 -0.61 -7.63
C GLY A 184 2.45 -0.85 -8.67
N GLN A 185 1.52 -1.79 -8.43
CA GLN A 185 0.46 -2.12 -9.38
C GLN A 185 -0.78 -1.26 -9.14
N SER A 186 -1.57 -1.08 -10.21
CA SER A 186 -2.90 -0.46 -10.16
C SER A 186 -3.97 -1.41 -10.68
N TRP A 187 -5.06 -1.50 -9.93
CA TRP A 187 -6.14 -2.46 -10.11
C TRP A 187 -7.44 -1.67 -10.25
N THR A 188 -8.42 -2.17 -11.00
CA THR A 188 -9.75 -1.55 -11.07
C THR A 188 -10.79 -2.54 -10.60
N VAL A 189 -11.49 -2.19 -9.53
CA VAL A 189 -12.65 -2.92 -9.02
C VAL A 189 -13.90 -2.26 -9.59
N ARG A 190 -14.83 -3.10 -10.04
CA ARG A 190 -16.18 -2.72 -10.48
C ARG A 190 -17.19 -3.45 -9.62
N ALA A 191 -18.41 -2.92 -9.53
CA ALA A 191 -19.48 -3.62 -8.84
C ALA A 191 -19.68 -5.02 -9.42
N SER A 192 -19.89 -5.99 -8.53
CA SER A 192 -20.25 -7.34 -8.95
C SER A 192 -21.61 -7.32 -9.63
N THR A 193 -21.67 -7.70 -10.91
CA THR A 193 -22.93 -8.01 -11.56
C THR A 193 -23.40 -9.35 -11.02
N SER A 194 -24.30 -9.34 -10.03
CA SER A 194 -24.99 -10.55 -9.60
C SER A 194 -25.87 -11.05 -10.74
N SER A 195 -25.33 -11.90 -11.61
CA SER A 195 -26.15 -12.76 -12.47
C SER A 195 -26.85 -13.75 -11.55
N ALA A 196 -28.13 -13.53 -11.26
CA ALA A 196 -28.97 -14.55 -10.66
C ALA A 196 -28.98 -15.77 -11.60
N ASN A 197 -28.33 -16.85 -11.17
CA ASN A 197 -28.52 -18.19 -11.73
C ASN A 197 -29.66 -18.87 -10.97
#